data_AF-A0A3S1G0N8-F1
#
_entry.id   AF-A0A3S1G0N8-F1
#
_cell.length_a   1.000
_cell.length_b   1.000
_cell.length_c   1.000
_cell.angle_alpha   90.00
_cell.angle_beta   90.00
_cell.angle_gamma   90.00
#
_symmetry.space_group_name_H-M   'P 1'
#
loop_
_entity.id
_entity.type
_entity.pdbx_description
1 polymer ?
#
loop_
_entity_poly.entity_id
_entity_poly.type
_entity_poly.pdbx_seq_one_letter_code
_entity_poly.pdbx_strand_id
1 'polypeptide(L)'
;MQNDSDRFFVLTGGPGSGKTTLIEALRAQGFATAPEAGRGIIRDQTAIGGPALPWQDRALFAELMLSWELRSWHVARTEPGPVFFDRGAPDTIGYLRLCGLPVPDHVT
;
A
#
# COMPACT_ATOMS: atom_id res chain seq x y z
N MET A 1 24.17 5.41 10.69
CA MET A 1 23.19 5.82 9.67
C MET A 1 21.84 5.87 10.38
N GLN A 2 21.15 7.01 10.33
CA GLN A 2 19.77 7.06 10.81
C GLN A 2 18.94 6.26 9.81
N ASN A 3 18.19 5.28 10.30
CA ASN A 3 17.42 4.41 9.41
C ASN A 3 16.21 5.23 8.97
N ASP A 4 16.06 5.51 7.66
CA ASP A 4 14.95 6.32 7.13
C ASP A 4 13.58 5.78 7.60
N SER A 5 13.53 4.46 7.87
CA SER A 5 12.37 3.73 8.39
C SER A 5 11.88 4.16 9.77
N ASP A 6 12.71 4.78 10.61
CA ASP A 6 12.31 5.18 11.98
C ASP A 6 11.18 6.22 11.98
N ARG A 7 10.98 6.90 10.84
CA ARG A 7 9.92 7.91 10.61
C ARG A 7 8.71 7.35 9.85
N PHE A 8 8.73 6.07 9.46
CA PHE A 8 7.70 5.47 8.63
C PHE A 8 6.74 4.64 9.49
N PHE A 9 5.45 4.96 9.40
CA PHE A 9 4.40 4.35 10.20
C PHE A 9 3.39 3.67 9.29
N VAL A 10 3.28 2.34 9.38
CA VAL A 10 2.27 1.58 8.63
C VAL A 10 1.02 1.43 9.49
N LEU A 11 -0.11 1.90 8.98
CA LEU A 11 -1.42 1.75 9.60
C LEU A 11 -2.13 0.54 8.99
N THR A 12 -2.28 -0.52 9.79
CA THR A 12 -2.96 -1.76 9.39
C THR A 12 -4.11 -2.10 10.33
N GLY A 13 -5.05 -2.93 9.85
CA GLY A 13 -6.26 -3.32 10.59
C GLY A 13 -7.43 -3.67 9.67
N GLY A 14 -8.47 -4.30 10.23
CA GLY A 14 -9.64 -4.76 9.48
C GLY A 14 -10.47 -3.62 8.84
N PRO A 15 -11.34 -3.93 7.87
CA PRO A 15 -12.32 -2.98 7.34
C PRO A 15 -13.15 -2.34 8.46
N GLY A 16 -13.47 -1.04 8.34
CA GLY A 16 -14.29 -0.32 9.34
C GLY A 16 -13.56 0.10 10.62
N SER A 17 -12.26 -0.19 10.78
CA SER A 17 -11.50 0.15 12.00
C SER A 17 -11.10 1.64 12.13
N GLY A 18 -11.62 2.52 11.28
CA GLY A 18 -11.33 3.97 11.32
C GLY A 18 -9.97 4.43 10.75
N LYS A 19 -9.17 3.55 10.14
CA LYS A 19 -7.84 3.90 9.58
C LYS A 19 -7.89 5.06 8.60
N THR A 20 -8.82 5.01 7.64
CA THR A 20 -8.97 6.06 6.64
C THR A 20 -9.27 7.41 7.31
N THR A 21 -10.12 7.42 8.34
CA THR A 21 -10.40 8.64 9.12
C THR A 21 -9.15 9.20 9.79
N LEU A 22 -8.33 8.33 10.40
CA LEU A 22 -7.06 8.75 11.01
C LEU A 22 -6.07 9.29 9.99
N ILE A 23 -5.93 8.65 8.83
CA ILE A 23 -5.02 9.08 7.78
C ILE A 23 -5.42 10.44 7.20
N GLU A 24 -6.71 10.65 6.95
CA GLU A 24 -7.19 11.96 6.49
C GLU A 24 -6.97 13.04 7.56
N ALA A 25 -7.15 12.72 8.85
CA ALA A 25 -6.85 13.64 9.93
C ALA A 25 -5.36 14.00 10.01
N LEU A 26 -4.46 13.02 9.88
CA LEU A 26 -3.01 13.24 9.84
C LEU A 26 -2.61 14.08 8.62
N ARG A 27 -3.18 13.80 7.45
CA ARG A 27 -2.97 14.59 6.24
C ARG A 27 -3.42 16.05 6.43
N ALA A 28 -4.58 16.26 7.05
CA ALA A 28 -5.10 17.59 7.35
C ALA A 28 -4.21 18.38 8.34
N GLN A 29 -3.42 17.69 9.16
CA GLN A 29 -2.41 18.28 10.05
C GLN A 29 -1.05 18.51 9.35
N GLY A 30 -0.93 18.21 8.05
CA GLY A 30 0.28 18.43 7.26
C GLY A 30 1.29 17.28 7.26
N PHE A 31 0.95 16.12 7.82
CA PHE A 31 1.80 14.93 7.70
C PHE A 31 1.71 14.32 6.31
N ALA A 32 2.84 13.80 5.82
CA ALA A 32 2.87 13.06 4.57
C ALA A 32 2.15 11.71 4.73
N THR A 33 1.34 11.35 3.74
CA THR A 33 0.59 10.09 3.75
C THR A 33 0.71 9.37 2.41
N ALA A 34 0.76 8.03 2.47
CA ALA A 34 0.73 7.16 1.31
C ALA A 34 -0.61 6.40 1.29
N PRO A 35 -1.48 6.60 0.27
CA PRO A 35 -2.79 5.96 0.21
C PRO A 35 -2.71 4.48 -0.17
N GLU A 36 -3.75 3.71 0.20
CA GLU A 36 -3.84 2.27 -0.06
C GLU A 36 -3.71 1.96 -1.56
N ALA A 37 -2.70 1.14 -1.90
CA ALA A 37 -2.43 0.69 -3.26
C ALA A 37 -3.65 0.06 -3.94
N GLY A 38 -4.33 -0.86 -3.25
CA GLY A 38 -5.43 -1.64 -3.82
C GLY A 38 -6.58 -0.77 -4.36
N ARG A 39 -6.96 0.31 -3.67
CA ARG A 39 -8.02 1.21 -4.14
C ARG A 39 -7.59 2.00 -5.38
N GLY A 40 -6.35 2.47 -5.41
CA GLY A 40 -5.77 3.16 -6.56
C GLY A 40 -5.72 2.25 -7.79
N ILE A 41 -5.22 1.03 -7.61
CA ILE A 41 -5.11 0.03 -8.69
C ILE A 41 -6.49 -0.35 -9.24
N ILE A 42 -7.48 -0.63 -8.38
CA ILE A 42 -8.85 -0.96 -8.84
C ILE A 42 -9.41 0.17 -9.71
N ARG A 43 -9.29 1.42 -9.26
CA ARG A 43 -9.78 2.58 -10.01
C ARG A 43 -9.10 2.69 -11.36
N ASP A 44 -7.77 2.64 -11.38
CA ASP A 44 -6.99 2.88 -12.60
C ASP A 44 -7.15 1.73 -13.60
N GLN A 45 -7.15 0.48 -13.14
CA GLN A 45 -7.35 -0.70 -13.99
C GLN A 45 -8.78 -0.79 -14.54
N THR A 46 -9.79 -0.44 -13.73
CA THR A 46 -11.18 -0.37 -14.22
C THR A 46 -11.31 0.69 -15.32
N ALA A 47 -10.68 1.86 -15.15
CA ALA A 47 -10.76 2.96 -16.12
C ALA A 47 -10.13 2.61 -17.47
N ILE A 48 -9.07 1.80 -17.49
CA ILE A 48 -8.39 1.39 -18.72
C ILE A 48 -8.84 0.03 -19.26
N GLY A 49 -9.79 -0.64 -18.60
CA GLY A 49 -10.19 -2.02 -18.93
C GLY A 49 -9.06 -3.05 -18.73
N GLY A 50 -8.15 -2.78 -17.79
CA GLY A 50 -6.98 -3.61 -17.49
C GLY A 50 -7.32 -4.84 -16.64
N PRO A 51 -6.49 -5.90 -16.72
CA PRO A 51 -6.80 -7.17 -16.08
C PRO A 51 -6.41 -7.25 -14.60
N ALA A 52 -5.60 -6.33 -14.10
CA ALA A 52 -5.04 -6.37 -12.76
C ALA A 52 -6.07 -5.94 -11.70
N LEU A 53 -7.11 -6.75 -11.54
CA LEU A 53 -8.21 -6.56 -10.61
C LEU A 53 -8.32 -7.78 -9.69
N PRO A 54 -8.73 -7.62 -8.42
CA PRO A 54 -8.73 -8.72 -7.45
C PRO A 54 -9.77 -9.82 -7.75
N TRP A 55 -10.68 -9.58 -8.70
CA TRP A 55 -11.67 -10.53 -9.21
C TRP A 55 -11.33 -11.08 -10.60
N GLN A 56 -10.26 -10.61 -11.25
CA GLN A 56 -9.90 -11.00 -12.62
C GLN A 56 -8.52 -11.64 -12.69
N ASP A 57 -7.47 -10.91 -12.27
CA ASP A 57 -6.11 -11.44 -12.17
C ASP A 57 -5.51 -11.03 -10.81
N ARG A 58 -5.62 -11.94 -9.85
CA ARG A 58 -5.14 -11.75 -8.48
C ARG A 58 -3.62 -11.68 -8.38
N ALA A 59 -2.91 -12.44 -9.22
CA ALA A 59 -1.45 -12.45 -9.20
C ALA A 59 -0.91 -11.13 -9.73
N LEU A 60 -1.45 -10.66 -10.87
CA LEU A 60 -1.07 -9.38 -11.43
C LEU A 60 -1.48 -8.21 -10.52
N PHE A 61 -2.64 -8.29 -9.86
CA PHE A 61 -3.05 -7.31 -8.87
C PHE A 61 -2.05 -7.22 -7.70
N ALA A 62 -1.54 -8.36 -7.21
CA ALA A 62 -0.52 -8.39 -6.16
C ALA A 62 0.83 -7.78 -6.61
N GLU A 63 1.26 -8.02 -7.85
CA GLU A 63 2.48 -7.40 -8.40
C GLU A 63 2.33 -5.87 -8.53
N LEU A 64 1.15 -5.39 -8.91
CA LEU A 64 0.87 -3.95 -8.93
C LEU A 64 0.83 -3.36 -7.51
N MET A 65 0.29 -4.08 -6.53
CA MET A 65 0.34 -3.67 -5.13
C MET A 65 1.80 -3.50 -4.68
N LEU A 66 2.66 -4.49 -4.92
CA LEU A 66 4.09 -4.38 -4.59
C LEU A 66 4.76 -3.18 -5.28
N SER A 67 4.55 -3.03 -6.59
CA SER A 67 5.12 -1.93 -7.37
C SER A 67 4.71 -0.56 -6.82
N TRP A 68 3.44 -0.44 -6.41
CA TRP A 68 2.91 0.77 -5.78
C TRP A 68 3.58 1.03 -4.43
N GLU A 69 3.69 0.01 -3.57
CA GLU A 69 4.34 0.14 -2.25
C GLU A 69 5.82 0.54 -2.37
N LEU A 70 6.55 -0.05 -3.33
CA LEU A 70 7.93 0.35 -3.63
C LEU A 70 8.02 1.81 -4.07
N ARG A 71 7.11 2.27 -4.94
CA ARG A 71 7.03 3.68 -5.32
C ARG A 71 6.75 4.56 -4.10
N SER A 72 5.76 4.21 -3.28
CA SER A 72 5.40 4.95 -2.07
C SER A 72 6.58 5.08 -1.11
N TRP A 73 7.36 4.01 -0.94
CA TRP A 73 8.57 4.03 -0.14
C TRP A 73 9.63 5.00 -0.70
N HIS A 74 9.87 5.01 -2.01
CA HIS A 74 10.81 5.95 -2.62
C HIS A 74 10.37 7.41 -2.43
N VAL A 75 9.08 7.71 -2.56
CA VAL A 75 8.53 9.06 -2.31
C VAL A 75 8.69 9.44 -0.84
N ALA A 76 8.34 8.53 0.07
CA ALA A 76 8.45 8.75 1.52
C ALA A 76 9.87 9.11 1.97
N ARG A 77 10.90 8.58 1.30
CA ARG A 77 12.30 8.91 1.60
C ARG A 77 12.68 10.36 1.29
N THR A 78 11.91 11.02 0.42
CA THR A 78 12.11 12.45 0.13
C THR A 78 11.39 13.37 1.12
N GLU A 79 10.53 12.82 1.97
CA GLU A 79 9.81 13.58 2.99
C GLU A 79 10.70 13.83 4.22
N PRO A 80 10.71 15.06 4.78
CA PRO A 80 11.57 15.39 5.91
C PRO A 80 11.03 14.91 7.27
N GLY A 81 9.74 14.58 7.35
CA GLY A 81 9.02 14.26 8.59
C GLY A 81 8.47 12.83 8.65
N PRO A 82 7.59 12.55 9.62
CA PRO A 82 6.83 11.30 9.67
C PRO A 82 6.02 11.06 8.40
N VAL A 83 5.99 9.80 7.94
CA VAL A 83 5.17 9.37 6.80
C VAL A 83 4.27 8.23 7.25
N PHE A 84 2.96 8.36 6.97
CA PHE A 84 1.95 7.38 7.36
C PHE A 84 1.40 6.65 6.15
N PHE A 85 1.54 5.32 6.14
CA PHE A 85 1.12 4.47 5.04
C PHE A 85 -0.22 3.80 5.37
N ASP A 86 -1.22 3.93 4.49
CA ASP A 86 -2.47 3.17 4.54
C ASP A 86 -2.23 1.77 3.97
N ARG A 87 -1.82 0.81 4.82
CA ARG A 87 -1.17 -0.48 4.45
C ARG A 87 0.27 -0.32 3.96
N GLY A 88 1.00 -1.43 3.86
CA GLY A 88 2.37 -1.43 3.34
C GLY A 88 2.72 -2.72 2.62
N ALA A 89 3.98 -2.87 2.20
CA ALA A 89 4.46 -4.07 1.49
C ALA A 89 4.06 -5.42 2.14
N PRO A 90 4.01 -5.58 3.49
CA PRO A 90 3.53 -6.81 4.11
C PRO A 90 2.07 -7.17 3.79
N ASP A 91 1.21 -6.19 3.47
CA ASP A 91 -0.17 -6.45 3.05
C ASP A 91 -0.23 -7.21 1.72
N THR A 92 0.75 -7.04 0.82
CA THR A 92 0.86 -7.83 -0.42
C THR A 92 1.09 -9.31 -0.12
N ILE A 93 1.98 -9.63 0.83
CA ILE A 93 2.21 -11.00 1.30
C ILE A 93 0.93 -11.57 1.91
N GLY A 94 0.26 -10.78 2.76
CA GLY A 94 -1.03 -11.15 3.36
C GLY A 94 -2.10 -11.45 2.31
N TYR A 95 -2.20 -10.61 1.28
CA TYR A 95 -3.14 -10.78 0.17
C TYR A 95 -2.87 -12.04 -0.65
N LEU A 96 -1.61 -12.31 -1.01
CA LEU A 96 -1.22 -13.52 -1.74
C LEU A 96 -1.61 -14.78 -0.96
N ARG A 97 -1.27 -14.82 0.34
CA ARG A 97 -1.63 -15.94 1.24
C ARG A 97 -3.15 -16.10 1.35
N LEU A 98 -3.89 -15.00 1.51
CA LEU A 98 -5.35 -15.02 1.58
C LEU A 98 -5.99 -15.56 0.29
N CYS A 99 -5.40 -15.27 -0.86
CA CYS A 99 -5.86 -15.76 -2.16
C CYS A 99 -5.46 -17.20 -2.47
N GLY A 100 -4.67 -17.86 -1.60
CA GLY A 100 -4.09 -19.18 -1.88
C GLY A 100 -3.01 -19.17 -2.96
N LEU A 101 -2.36 -18.02 -3.18
CA LEU A 101 -1.28 -17.84 -4.14
C LEU A 101 0.08 -18.01 -3.47
N PRO A 102 1.10 -18.51 -4.20
CA PRO A 102 2.47 -18.52 -3.70
C PRO A 102 2.96 -17.09 -3.46
N VAL A 103 3.85 -16.93 -2.49
CA VAL A 103 4.57 -15.66 -2.28
C VAL A 103 5.91 -15.77 -3.02
N PRO A 104 6.13 -14.98 -4.08
CA PRO A 104 7.40 -15.00 -4.79
C PRO A 104 8.56 -14.47 -3.92
N ASP A 105 9.76 -14.96 -4.18
CA ASP A 105 10.97 -14.57 -3.44
C ASP A 105 11.25 -13.06 -3.48
N HIS A 106 10.86 -12.36 -4.56
CA HIS A 106 11.07 -10.91 -4.67
C HIS A 106 10.12 -10.07 -3.81
N VAL A 107 9.15 -10.69 -3.14
CA VAL A 107 8.21 -10.03 -2.23
C VAL A 107 8.65 -10.18 -0.77
N THR A 108 9.54 -11.13 -0.47
CA THR A 108 10.05 -11.45 0.88
C THR A 108 11.37 -10.77 1.18
#